data_AF-A0A0L0C0U7-F1
#
_entry.id   AF-A0A0L0C0U7-F1
#
_cell.length_a   1.000
_cell.length_b   1.000
_cell.length_c   1.000
_cell.angle_alpha   90.00
_cell.angle_beta   90.00
_cell.angle_gamma   90.00
#
_symmetry.space_group_name_H-M   'P 1'
#
loop_
_entity.id
_entity.type
_entity.pdbx_description
1 polymer ?
#
loop_
_entity_poly.entity_id
_entity_poly.type
_entity_poly.pdbx_seq_one_letter_code
_entity_poly.pdbx_strand_id
1 'polypeptide(L)'
;MSKPDKKTCDSQELMKLIEVIHNKIDVLSENINKINNEIISNKATIQNELKDIKNQNKIILDVSAENTAAIKSSIKNNIPKYTMTFPISSVDKFQKVEETINEENEMGYIASIRAICGQCGIKKGLREIIKPEVLDLYNLDGIHNKLAGTYYEGNTDKTFKSDIRDALKLTKNLFCKEKRNVLHPKKIQL
;
A
#
# COMPACT_ATOMS: atom_id res chain seq x y z
N MET A 1 -40.12 -15.50 -95.02
CA MET A 1 -40.03 -15.13 -93.59
C MET A 1 -38.72 -15.70 -93.06
N SER A 2 -37.67 -14.89 -93.00
CA SER A 2 -36.35 -15.30 -92.48
C SER A 2 -36.36 -15.14 -90.97
N LYS A 3 -36.08 -16.21 -90.22
CA LYS A 3 -36.00 -16.15 -88.75
C LYS A 3 -34.76 -15.33 -88.37
N PRO A 4 -34.85 -14.39 -87.41
CA PRO A 4 -33.67 -13.65 -86.96
C PRO A 4 -32.69 -14.60 -86.26
N ASP A 5 -31.42 -14.46 -86.62
CA ASP A 5 -30.28 -15.24 -86.13
C ASP A 5 -30.16 -15.16 -84.60
N LYS A 6 -30.41 -16.28 -83.91
CA LYS A 6 -30.19 -16.42 -82.45
C LYS A 6 -28.74 -16.12 -82.01
N LYS A 7 -27.78 -16.15 -82.93
CA LYS A 7 -26.33 -16.01 -82.65
C LYS A 7 -25.88 -14.58 -82.35
N THR A 8 -26.56 -13.58 -82.89
CA THR A 8 -26.21 -12.15 -82.69
C THR A 8 -26.73 -11.60 -81.37
N CYS A 9 -27.82 -12.15 -80.83
CA CYS A 9 -28.40 -11.79 -79.54
C CYS A 9 -27.49 -12.20 -78.35
N ASP A 10 -26.91 -13.40 -78.43
CA ASP A 10 -26.03 -13.97 -77.39
C ASP A 10 -24.71 -13.18 -77.24
N SER A 11 -24.17 -12.69 -78.36
CA SER A 11 -22.96 -11.85 -78.37
C SER A 11 -23.17 -10.47 -77.73
N GLN A 12 -24.37 -9.88 -77.81
CA GLN A 12 -24.66 -8.59 -77.19
C GLN A 12 -24.84 -8.72 -75.67
N GLU A 13 -25.43 -9.82 -75.19
CA GLU A 13 -25.53 -10.10 -73.76
C GLU A 13 -24.15 -10.35 -73.13
N LEU A 14 -23.27 -11.08 -73.83
CA LEU A 14 -21.88 -11.27 -73.40
C LEU A 14 -21.11 -9.94 -73.28
N MET A 15 -21.28 -9.02 -74.22
CA MET A 15 -20.62 -7.70 -74.16
C MET A 15 -21.09 -6.87 -72.97
N LYS A 16 -22.39 -6.86 -72.67
CA LYS A 16 -22.93 -6.19 -71.48
C LYS A 16 -22.38 -6.79 -70.18
N LEU A 17 -22.25 -8.12 -70.13
CA LEU A 17 -21.69 -8.81 -68.97
C LEU A 17 -20.21 -8.43 -68.76
N ILE A 18 -19.42 -8.38 -69.84
CA ILE A 18 -18.02 -7.97 -69.79
C ILE A 18 -17.89 -6.53 -69.28
N GLU A 19 -18.75 -5.62 -69.73
CA GLU A 19 -18.77 -4.23 -69.26
C GLU A 19 -19.09 -4.13 -67.76
N VAL A 20 -20.08 -4.90 -67.28
CA VAL A 20 -20.41 -4.99 -65.85
C VAL A 20 -19.24 -5.54 -65.03
N ILE A 21 -18.51 -6.53 -65.56
CA ILE A 21 -17.34 -7.11 -64.88
C ILE A 21 -16.21 -6.07 -64.79
N HIS A 22 -15.89 -5.36 -65.88
CA HIS A 22 -14.86 -4.32 -65.86
C HIS A 22 -15.18 -3.22 -64.85
N ASN A 23 -16.42 -2.70 -64.85
CA ASN A 23 -16.84 -1.70 -63.89
C ASN A 23 -16.68 -2.19 -62.43
N LYS A 24 -16.94 -3.47 -62.16
CA LYS A 24 -16.72 -4.06 -60.82
C LYS A 24 -15.24 -4.17 -60.47
N ILE A 25 -14.37 -4.51 -61.44
CA ILE A 25 -12.92 -4.58 -61.24
C ILE A 25 -12.36 -3.20 -60.90
N ASP A 26 -12.84 -2.14 -61.57
CA ASP A 26 -12.39 -0.77 -61.32
C ASP A 26 -12.79 -0.32 -59.90
N VAL A 27 -14.04 -0.53 -59.51
CA VAL A 27 -14.53 -0.22 -58.16
C VAL A 27 -13.76 -0.99 -57.08
N LEU A 28 -13.47 -2.28 -57.32
CA LEU A 28 -12.66 -3.07 -56.37
C LEU A 28 -11.23 -2.54 -56.28
N SER A 29 -10.63 -2.12 -57.39
CA SER A 29 -9.28 -1.57 -57.42
C SER A 29 -9.19 -0.25 -56.65
N GLU A 30 -10.18 0.63 -56.79
CA GLU A 30 -10.28 1.87 -56.01
C GLU A 30 -10.40 1.60 -54.51
N ASN A 31 -11.25 0.64 -54.13
CA ASN A 31 -11.43 0.27 -52.73
C ASN A 31 -10.15 -0.32 -52.11
N ILE A 32 -9.43 -1.17 -52.86
CA ILE A 32 -8.13 -1.71 -52.42
C ILE A 32 -7.13 -0.58 -52.19
N ASN A 33 -7.06 0.40 -53.08
CA ASN A 33 -6.17 1.55 -52.93
C ASN A 33 -6.52 2.38 -51.70
N LYS A 34 -7.81 2.62 -51.46
CA LYS A 34 -8.27 3.35 -50.27
C LYS A 34 -7.89 2.64 -48.97
N ILE A 35 -8.15 1.33 -48.88
CA ILE A 35 -7.81 0.51 -47.73
C ILE A 35 -6.29 0.50 -47.50
N ASN A 36 -5.49 0.37 -48.56
CA ASN A 36 -4.03 0.39 -48.45
C ASN A 36 -3.51 1.72 -47.89
N ASN A 37 -4.08 2.84 -48.32
CA ASN A 37 -3.70 4.16 -47.81
C ASN A 37 -4.06 4.31 -46.32
N GLU A 38 -5.23 3.84 -45.91
CA GLU A 38 -5.63 3.82 -44.50
C GLU A 38 -4.71 2.94 -43.65
N ILE A 39 -4.31 1.76 -44.15
CA ILE A 39 -3.35 0.87 -43.47
C ILE A 39 -1.99 1.56 -43.29
N ILE A 40 -1.49 2.24 -44.32
CA ILE A 40 -0.20 2.96 -44.26
C ILE A 40 -0.28 4.08 -43.21
N SER A 41 -1.37 4.86 -43.20
CA SER A 41 -1.60 5.92 -42.24
C SER A 41 -1.67 5.38 -40.80
N ASN A 42 -2.48 4.36 -40.56
CA ASN A 42 -2.63 3.73 -39.24
C ASN A 42 -1.30 3.16 -38.73
N LYS A 43 -0.50 2.54 -39.62
CA LYS A 43 0.82 2.02 -39.27
C LYS A 43 1.76 3.13 -38.78
N ALA A 44 1.75 4.29 -39.43
CA ALA A 44 2.55 5.43 -39.01
C ALA A 44 2.11 5.96 -37.64
N THR A 45 0.81 6.07 -37.40
CA THR A 45 0.26 6.48 -36.09
C THR A 45 0.68 5.53 -34.98
N ILE A 46 0.50 4.22 -35.17
CA ILE A 46 0.87 3.19 -34.18
C ILE A 46 2.39 3.25 -33.87
N GLN A 47 3.23 3.48 -34.89
CA GLN A 47 4.68 3.60 -34.67
C GLN A 47 5.05 4.81 -33.82
N ASN A 48 4.37 5.95 -34.01
CA ASN A 48 4.58 7.14 -33.19
C ASN A 48 4.09 6.92 -31.75
N GLU A 49 2.90 6.37 -31.56
CA GLU A 49 2.36 6.06 -30.24
C GLU A 49 3.27 5.08 -29.47
N LEU A 50 3.80 4.05 -30.14
CA LEU A 50 4.76 3.12 -29.54
C LEU A 50 6.05 3.81 -29.09
N LYS A 51 6.51 4.84 -29.82
CA LYS A 51 7.68 5.62 -29.44
C LYS A 51 7.39 6.45 -28.18
N ASP A 52 6.22 7.07 -28.12
CA ASP A 52 5.81 7.89 -26.98
C ASP A 52 5.63 7.04 -25.72
N ILE A 53 4.99 5.86 -25.84
CA ILE A 53 4.84 4.90 -24.73
C ILE A 53 6.21 4.46 -24.20
N LYS A 54 7.17 4.16 -25.07
CA LYS A 54 8.53 3.79 -24.65
C LYS A 54 9.22 4.92 -23.88
N ASN A 55 9.05 6.17 -24.34
CA ASN A 55 9.62 7.33 -23.65
C ASN A 55 8.97 7.54 -22.27
N GLN A 56 7.64 7.45 -22.19
CA GLN A 56 6.91 7.54 -20.92
C GLN A 56 7.35 6.47 -19.93
N ASN A 57 7.49 5.21 -20.37
CA ASN A 57 7.94 4.12 -19.52
C ASN A 57 9.35 4.35 -18.97
N LYS A 58 10.24 4.93 -19.76
CA LYS A 58 11.59 5.30 -19.28
C LYS A 58 11.51 6.33 -18.14
N ILE A 59 10.74 7.39 -18.32
CA ILE A 59 10.55 8.43 -17.29
C ILE A 59 9.96 7.84 -16.00
N ILE A 60 8.96 6.97 -16.12
CA ILE A 60 8.33 6.32 -14.95
C ILE A 60 9.35 5.46 -14.19
N LEU A 61 10.21 4.71 -14.90
CA LEU A 61 11.25 3.90 -14.27
C LEU A 61 12.26 4.77 -13.51
N ASP A 62 12.70 5.87 -14.12
CA ASP A 62 13.65 6.80 -13.49
C ASP A 62 13.05 7.41 -12.22
N VAL A 63 11.83 7.95 -12.28
CA VAL A 63 11.13 8.51 -11.11
C VAL A 63 10.88 7.45 -10.03
N SER A 64 10.53 6.22 -10.43
CA SER A 64 10.33 5.12 -9.47
C SER A 64 11.63 4.74 -8.75
N ALA A 65 12.76 4.76 -9.45
CA ALA A 65 14.07 4.50 -8.85
C ALA A 65 14.44 5.60 -7.85
N GLU A 66 14.24 6.86 -8.23
CA GLU A 66 14.47 8.03 -7.36
C GLU A 66 13.60 7.98 -6.10
N ASN A 67 12.29 7.73 -6.25
CA ASN A 67 11.37 7.60 -5.12
C ASN A 67 11.76 6.45 -4.19
N THR A 68 12.15 5.30 -4.76
CA THR A 68 12.62 4.16 -3.96
C THR A 68 13.87 4.51 -3.16
N ALA A 69 14.81 5.23 -3.76
CA ALA A 69 16.02 5.69 -3.08
C ALA A 69 15.69 6.71 -1.97
N ALA A 70 14.82 7.68 -2.24
CA ALA A 70 14.39 8.72 -1.30
C ALA A 70 13.63 8.14 -0.10
N ILE A 71 12.78 7.13 -0.32
CA ILE A 71 12.08 6.42 0.76
C ILE A 71 13.09 5.65 1.60
N LYS A 72 14.00 4.89 0.97
CA LYS A 72 15.03 4.13 1.69
C LYS A 72 15.93 5.03 2.53
N SER A 73 16.34 6.19 2.02
CA SER A 73 17.16 7.15 2.78
C SER A 73 16.37 7.76 3.94
N SER A 74 15.11 8.13 3.72
CA SER A 74 14.24 8.68 4.77
C SER A 74 13.98 7.68 5.90
N ILE A 75 13.79 6.40 5.57
CA ILE A 75 13.60 5.32 6.55
C ILE A 75 14.90 5.05 7.32
N LYS A 76 16.05 4.93 6.63
CA LYS A 76 17.33 4.63 7.28
C LYS A 76 17.80 5.73 8.24
N ASN A 77 17.52 7.00 7.92
CA ASN A 77 18.05 8.12 8.70
C ASN A 77 17.15 8.53 9.87
N ASN A 78 15.85 8.20 9.85
CA ASN A 78 14.89 8.71 10.84
C ASN A 78 14.26 7.66 11.77
N ILE A 79 14.48 6.36 11.56
CA ILE A 79 13.92 5.33 12.45
C ILE A 79 14.96 4.95 13.52
N PRO A 80 14.68 5.22 14.81
CA PRO A 80 15.57 4.80 15.88
C PRO A 80 15.78 3.28 15.89
N LYS A 81 17.00 2.88 16.27
CA LYS A 81 17.53 1.51 16.18
C LYS A 81 16.61 0.42 16.76
N TYR A 82 15.87 0.71 17.83
CA TYR A 82 15.07 -0.29 18.56
C TYR A 82 13.56 -0.15 18.31
N THR A 83 13.14 0.61 17.30
CA THR A 83 11.71 0.77 16.96
C THR A 83 11.04 -0.58 16.70
N MET A 84 11.76 -1.53 16.09
CA MET A 84 11.25 -2.88 15.79
C MET A 84 11.12 -3.80 17.02
N THR A 85 11.63 -3.38 18.18
CA THR A 85 11.46 -4.12 19.44
C THR A 85 10.04 -3.99 19.99
N PHE A 86 9.32 -2.93 19.61
CA PHE A 86 7.98 -2.61 20.06
C PHE A 86 6.93 -2.97 19.00
N PRO A 87 5.67 -3.28 19.39
CA PRO A 87 5.17 -3.37 20.76
C PRO A 87 5.55 -4.68 21.46
N ILE A 88 5.81 -4.61 22.76
CA ILE A 88 6.07 -5.79 23.60
C ILE A 88 4.74 -6.50 23.88
N SER A 89 4.59 -7.71 23.34
CA SER A 89 3.33 -8.48 23.35
C SER A 89 3.31 -9.69 24.29
N SER A 90 4.41 -9.98 24.99
CA SER A 90 4.53 -11.13 25.89
C SER A 90 5.49 -10.84 27.04
N VAL A 91 5.31 -11.50 28.19
CA VAL A 91 6.20 -11.38 29.36
C VAL A 91 7.64 -11.79 29.03
N ASP A 92 7.85 -12.89 28.30
CA ASP A 92 9.19 -13.34 27.92
C ASP A 92 9.96 -12.30 27.10
N LYS A 93 9.26 -11.61 26.18
CA LYS A 93 9.85 -10.49 25.42
C LYS A 93 10.14 -9.30 26.31
N PHE A 94 9.26 -9.00 27.25
CA PHE A 94 9.47 -7.91 28.21
C PHE A 94 10.76 -8.14 29.02
N GLN A 95 10.92 -9.34 29.58
CA GLN A 95 12.11 -9.71 30.35
C GLN A 95 13.38 -9.69 29.49
N LYS A 96 13.33 -10.24 28.27
CA LYS A 96 14.48 -10.18 27.34
C LYS A 96 14.90 -8.75 27.01
N VAL A 97 13.94 -7.84 26.83
CA VAL A 97 14.23 -6.42 26.59
C VAL A 97 14.87 -5.79 27.83
N GLU A 98 14.35 -6.06 29.02
CA GLU A 98 14.92 -5.58 30.28
C GLU A 98 16.38 -6.07 30.46
N GLU A 99 16.65 -7.35 30.19
CA GLU A 99 17.99 -7.94 30.27
C GLU A 99 18.96 -7.42 29.21
N THR A 100 18.47 -6.95 28.06
CA THR A 100 19.33 -6.40 26.99
C THR A 100 19.60 -4.91 27.15
N ILE A 101 18.83 -4.18 27.96
CA ILE A 101 19.08 -2.75 28.19
C ILE A 101 20.32 -2.57 29.06
N ASN A 102 21.25 -1.74 28.61
CA ASN A 102 22.45 -1.34 29.33
C ASN A 102 22.77 0.15 29.09
N GLU A 103 23.75 0.70 29.80
CA GLU A 103 24.11 2.13 29.73
C GLU A 103 24.48 2.59 28.30
N GLU A 104 25.03 1.69 27.47
CA GLU A 104 25.44 2.00 26.09
C GLU A 104 24.23 2.12 25.14
N ASN A 105 23.14 1.39 25.41
CA ASN A 105 22.00 1.29 24.50
C ASN A 105 20.70 1.96 24.99
N GLU A 106 20.64 2.34 26.27
CA GLU A 106 19.49 2.96 26.92
C GLU A 106 18.96 4.16 26.13
N MET A 107 19.86 5.07 25.72
CA MET A 107 19.48 6.27 24.97
C MET A 107 18.83 5.94 23.62
N GLY A 108 19.24 4.85 22.97
CA GLY A 108 18.62 4.40 21.74
C GLY A 108 17.21 3.85 21.96
N TYR A 109 16.98 3.13 23.07
CA TYR A 109 15.63 2.67 23.44
C TYR A 109 14.71 3.85 23.76
N ILE A 110 15.20 4.84 24.51
CA ILE A 110 14.47 6.08 24.80
C ILE A 110 14.09 6.82 23.50
N ALA A 111 15.04 6.97 22.57
CA ALA A 111 14.78 7.59 21.27
C ALA A 111 13.70 6.83 20.48
N SER A 112 13.73 5.50 20.50
CA SER A 112 12.73 4.64 19.86
C SER A 112 11.34 4.81 20.47
N ILE A 113 11.26 4.79 21.80
CA ILE A 113 9.99 5.01 22.53
C ILE A 113 9.43 6.41 22.23
N ARG A 114 10.28 7.45 22.22
CA ARG A 114 9.86 8.82 21.89
C ARG A 114 9.37 8.93 20.45
N ALA A 115 10.03 8.28 19.50
CA ALA A 115 9.59 8.28 18.10
C ALA A 115 8.24 7.59 17.92
N ILE A 116 8.00 6.45 18.60
CA ILE A 116 6.72 5.74 18.55
C ILE A 116 5.61 6.57 19.22
N CYS A 117 5.88 7.17 20.38
CA CYS A 117 4.89 8.00 21.07
C CYS A 117 4.63 9.33 20.34
N GLY A 118 5.56 9.79 19.50
CA GLY A 118 5.46 11.04 18.76
C GLY A 118 5.07 12.23 19.64
N GLN A 119 4.21 13.11 19.12
CA GLN A 119 3.74 14.31 19.81
C GLN A 119 2.67 14.03 20.87
N CYS A 120 2.03 12.85 20.86
CA CYS A 120 0.96 12.54 21.81
C CYS A 120 1.47 12.18 23.22
N GLY A 121 2.78 11.92 23.34
CA GLY A 121 3.46 11.65 24.60
C GLY A 121 3.19 10.24 25.14
N ILE A 122 3.97 9.85 26.15
CA ILE A 122 3.97 8.47 26.67
C ILE A 122 2.61 8.03 27.23
N LYS A 123 1.82 8.96 27.79
CA LYS A 123 0.49 8.67 28.37
C LYS A 123 -0.49 8.10 27.35
N LYS A 124 -0.46 8.59 26.11
CA LYS A 124 -1.33 8.12 25.02
C LYS A 124 -0.65 7.04 24.18
N GLY A 125 0.67 7.13 23.99
CA GLY A 125 1.46 6.22 23.16
C GLY A 125 1.82 4.88 23.81
N LEU A 126 1.61 4.69 25.13
CA LEU A 126 2.09 3.49 25.82
C LEU A 126 1.53 2.17 25.25
N ARG A 127 0.30 2.17 24.72
CA ARG A 127 -0.32 0.99 24.06
C ARG A 127 0.47 0.51 22.83
N GLU A 128 1.24 1.41 22.22
CA GLU A 128 2.11 1.12 21.08
C GLU A 128 3.52 0.66 21.51
N ILE A 129 3.86 0.81 22.80
CA ILE A 129 5.12 0.35 23.38
C ILE A 129 4.93 -1.01 24.05
N ILE A 130 3.93 -1.14 24.92
CA ILE A 130 3.63 -2.37 25.66
C ILE A 130 2.16 -2.69 25.48
N LYS A 131 1.87 -3.91 25.04
CA LYS A 131 0.50 -4.37 24.88
C LYS A 131 -0.21 -4.46 26.25
N PRO A 132 -1.45 -3.97 26.38
CA PRO A 132 -2.17 -3.97 27.65
C PRO A 132 -2.32 -5.35 28.31
N GLU A 133 -2.34 -6.42 27.50
CA GLU A 133 -2.37 -7.81 27.94
C GLU A 133 -1.17 -8.15 28.84
N VAL A 134 0.02 -7.64 28.49
CA VAL A 134 1.22 -7.80 29.30
C VAL A 134 1.10 -7.00 30.59
N LEU A 135 0.63 -5.75 30.50
CA LEU A 135 0.47 -4.86 31.67
C LEU A 135 -0.55 -5.38 32.69
N ASP A 136 -1.58 -6.12 32.25
CA ASP A 136 -2.58 -6.72 33.12
C ASP A 136 -1.97 -7.79 34.05
N LEU A 137 -0.89 -8.45 33.64
CA LEU A 137 -0.20 -9.47 34.44
C LEU A 137 0.66 -8.89 35.57
N TYR A 138 1.02 -7.59 35.48
CA TYR A 138 1.86 -6.91 36.47
C TYR A 138 1.05 -6.14 37.51
N ASN A 139 1.58 -6.12 38.74
CA ASN A 139 0.96 -5.46 39.87
C ASN A 139 1.22 -3.95 39.90
N LEU A 140 0.61 -3.23 38.97
CA LEU A 140 0.75 -1.77 38.87
C LEU A 140 -0.11 -0.98 39.89
N ASP A 141 -1.05 -1.64 40.57
CA ASP A 141 -2.09 -1.02 41.42
C ASP A 141 -2.13 -1.54 42.87
N GLY A 142 -1.23 -2.45 43.26
CA GLY A 142 -1.21 -3.06 44.60
C GLY A 142 -2.20 -4.23 44.81
N ILE A 143 -2.69 -4.85 43.74
CA ILE A 143 -3.59 -6.00 43.76
C ILE A 143 -2.78 -7.31 43.94
N HIS A 144 -3.15 -8.13 44.94
CA HIS A 144 -2.52 -9.43 45.19
C HIS A 144 -2.65 -10.42 43.99
N ASN A 145 -1.69 -11.34 43.87
CA ASN A 145 -1.54 -12.35 42.79
C ASN A 145 -1.10 -11.85 41.40
N LYS A 146 -0.38 -10.72 41.32
CA LYS A 146 0.24 -10.22 40.07
C LYS A 146 1.76 -10.10 40.24
N LEU A 147 2.52 -10.23 39.15
CA LEU A 147 3.99 -10.12 39.17
C LEU A 147 4.40 -8.75 39.71
N ALA A 148 5.36 -8.72 40.64
CA ALA A 148 5.89 -7.48 41.20
C ALA A 148 6.70 -6.76 40.11
N GLY A 149 6.31 -5.53 39.76
CA GLY A 149 7.14 -4.67 38.91
C GLY A 149 8.25 -4.05 39.75
N THR A 150 9.50 -4.40 39.49
CA THR A 150 10.65 -3.77 40.14
C THR A 150 10.88 -2.38 39.55
N TYR A 151 10.71 -1.35 40.37
CA TYR A 151 11.06 0.02 39.98
C TYR A 151 12.54 0.23 40.25
N TYR A 152 13.34 0.49 39.21
CA TYR A 152 14.72 0.94 39.38
C TYR A 152 14.75 2.29 40.13
N GLU A 153 15.35 2.29 41.32
CA GLU A 153 15.41 3.44 42.23
C GLU A 153 16.38 4.55 41.74
N GLY A 154 17.14 4.34 40.66
CA GLY A 154 18.25 5.21 40.26
C GLY A 154 17.92 6.53 39.54
N ASN A 155 16.71 6.76 39.03
CA ASN A 155 16.41 7.99 38.28
C ASN A 155 15.77 9.09 39.16
N THR A 156 16.40 10.27 39.24
CA THR A 156 16.04 11.40 40.13
C THR A 156 14.92 12.30 39.60
N ASP A 157 14.48 12.12 38.35
CA ASP A 157 13.40 12.93 37.78
C ASP A 157 12.02 12.41 38.21
N LYS A 158 11.47 13.04 39.26
CA LYS A 158 10.15 12.72 39.82
C LYS A 158 9.02 12.86 38.79
N THR A 159 9.18 13.72 37.78
CA THR A 159 8.10 14.04 36.83
C THR A 159 7.92 12.93 35.80
N PHE A 160 9.02 12.50 35.17
CA PHE A 160 8.99 11.43 34.16
C PHE A 160 8.56 10.08 34.74
N LYS A 161 9.03 9.73 35.96
CA LYS A 161 8.59 8.52 36.68
C LYS A 161 7.10 8.54 36.99
N SER A 162 6.56 9.70 37.40
CA SER A 162 5.12 9.87 37.63
C SER A 162 4.35 9.69 36.33
N ASP A 163 4.82 10.28 35.23
CA ASP A 163 4.16 10.20 33.94
C ASP A 163 4.11 8.77 33.36
N ILE A 164 5.19 8.00 33.50
CA ILE A 164 5.21 6.58 33.13
C ILE A 164 4.23 5.79 34.00
N ARG A 165 4.23 6.01 35.32
CA ARG A 165 3.32 5.32 36.24
C ARG A 165 1.86 5.60 35.90
N ASP A 166 1.53 6.86 35.65
CA ASP A 166 0.18 7.27 35.26
C ASP A 166 -0.23 6.65 33.93
N ALA A 167 0.69 6.63 32.94
CA ALA A 167 0.46 6.00 31.65
C ALA A 167 0.17 4.50 31.77
N LEU A 168 0.94 3.79 32.61
CA LEU A 168 0.79 2.36 32.89
C LEU A 168 -0.57 2.07 33.52
N LYS A 169 -0.94 2.80 34.57
CA LYS A 169 -2.24 2.67 35.24
C LYS A 169 -3.40 2.99 34.32
N LEU A 170 -3.32 4.09 33.57
CA LEU A 170 -4.35 4.51 32.63
C LEU A 170 -4.58 3.44 31.55
N THR A 171 -3.51 2.96 30.93
CA THR A 171 -3.58 1.96 29.86
C THR A 171 -4.25 0.67 30.33
N LYS A 172 -3.86 0.19 31.52
CA LYS A 172 -4.46 -0.99 32.16
C LYS A 172 -5.92 -0.76 32.53
N ASN A 173 -6.26 0.37 33.13
CA ASN A 173 -7.64 0.69 33.51
C ASN A 173 -8.57 0.75 32.29
N LEU A 174 -8.11 1.36 31.20
CA LEU A 174 -8.86 1.40 29.94
C LEU A 174 -9.07 -0.01 29.38
N PHE A 175 -8.04 -0.87 29.40
CA PHE A 175 -8.16 -2.25 28.95
C PHE A 175 -9.12 -3.08 29.81
N CYS A 176 -9.05 -2.95 31.14
CA CYS A 176 -10.01 -3.58 32.06
C CYS A 176 -11.45 -3.09 31.82
N LYS A 177 -11.64 -1.79 31.55
CA LYS A 177 -12.95 -1.22 31.22
C LYS A 177 -13.48 -1.76 29.89
N GLU A 178 -12.64 -1.89 28.88
CA GLU A 178 -12.98 -2.51 27.59
C GLU A 178 -13.41 -3.97 27.78
N LYS A 179 -12.61 -4.79 28.48
CA LYS A 179 -12.98 -6.18 28.84
C LYS A 179 -14.34 -6.26 29.54
N ARG A 180 -14.58 -5.38 30.52
CA ARG A 180 -15.87 -5.33 31.25
C ARG A 180 -17.04 -4.97 30.34
N ASN A 181 -16.87 -3.99 29.44
CA ASN A 181 -17.92 -3.59 28.51
C ASN A 181 -18.26 -4.69 27.50
N VAL A 182 -17.29 -5.52 27.11
CA VAL A 182 -17.51 -6.69 26.25
C VAL A 182 -18.29 -7.77 27.00
N LEU A 183 -17.93 -8.04 28.26
CA LEU A 183 -18.61 -9.03 29.11
C LEU A 183 -20.00 -8.59 29.58
N HIS A 184 -20.19 -7.29 29.80
CA HIS A 184 -21.41 -6.67 30.30
C HIS A 184 -21.72 -5.41 29.49
N PRO A 185 -22.28 -5.55 28.27
CA PRO A 185 -22.67 -4.40 27.47
C PRO A 185 -23.73 -3.61 28.22
N LYS A 186 -23.51 -2.30 28.36
CA LYS A 186 -24.52 -1.41 28.95
C LYS A 186 -25.77 -1.48 28.07
N LYS A 187 -26.91 -1.89 28.65
CA LYS A 187 -28.20 -1.79 27.98
C LYS A 187 -28.44 -0.33 27.59
N ILE A 188 -28.48 -0.07 26.29
CA ILE A 188 -28.92 1.22 25.77
C ILE A 188 -30.42 1.29 26.09
N GLN A 189 -30.81 2.18 27.01
CA GLN A 189 -32.21 2.57 27.14
C GLN A 189 -32.49 3.47 25.94
N LEU A 190 -33.24 2.92 24.97
CA LEU A 190 -33.86 3.67 23.88
C LEU A 190 -35.00 4.53 24.42
#